data_AF-A0A257A2Y5-F1
#
_entry.id   AF-A0A257A2Y5-F1
#
_cell.length_a   1.000
_cell.length_b   1.000
_cell.length_c   1.000
_cell.angle_alpha   90.00
_cell.angle_beta   90.00
_cell.angle_gamma   90.00
#
_symmetry.space_group_name_H-M   'P 1'
#
loop_
_entity.id
_entity.type
_entity.pdbx_description
1 polymer ?
#
loop_
_entity_poly.entity_id
_entity_poly.type
_entity_poly.pdbx_seq_one_letter_code
_entity_poly.pdbx_strand_id
1 'polypeptide(L)' 'MKKSSDIVKELLSKKTPDGYYVIPAHRKVLNTISSREFEVEEYTAEIVFLKVKSRNRAKKIIEYLLRKKLLIEM' A
#
# COMPACT_ATOMS: atom_id res chain seq x y z
N MET A 1 10.15 -4.17 15.71
CA MET A 1 8.87 -4.00 15.01
C MET A 1 8.47 -2.54 15.14
N LYS A 2 8.36 -1.81 14.02
CA LYS A 2 7.86 -0.42 14.05
C LYS A 2 6.41 -0.42 14.54
N LYS A 3 5.97 0.64 15.22
CA LYS A 3 4.54 0.77 15.57
C LYS A 3 3.74 1.01 14.29
N SER A 4 2.53 0.45 14.19
CA SER A 4 1.65 0.62 13.02
C SER A 4 1.43 2.09 12.64
N SER A 5 1.39 2.99 13.63
CA SER A 5 1.28 4.43 13.42
C SER A 5 2.46 5.02 12.66
N ASP A 6 3.65 4.49 12.88
CA ASP A 6 4.90 5.03 12.33
C ASP A 6 5.04 4.59 10.87
N ILE A 7 4.68 3.34 10.58
CA ILE A 7 4.63 2.79 9.21
C ILE A 7 3.64 3.58 8.34
N VAL A 8 2.44 3.86 8.87
CA VAL A 8 1.43 4.67 8.16
C VAL A 8 1.97 6.08 7.88
N LYS A 9 2.61 6.72 8.86
CA LYS A 9 3.20 8.06 8.67
C LYS A 9 4.31 8.05 7.63
N GLU A 10 5.17 7.04 7.64
CA GLU A 10 6.28 6.89 6.71
C GLU A 10 5.80 6.71 5.26
N LEU A 11 4.87 5.79 5.02
CA LEU A 11 4.35 5.55 3.67
C LEU A 11 3.54 6.75 3.13
N LEU A 12 2.87 7.51 4.02
CA LEU A 12 2.13 8.70 3.64
C LEU A 12 2.97 9.98 3.60
N SER A 13 4.25 9.96 4.01
CA SER A 13 5.13 11.13 3.90
C SER A 13 5.75 11.24 2.50
N LYS A 14 5.79 10.13 1.76
CA LYS A 14 6.36 10.06 0.42
C LYS A 14 5.26 10.05 -0.64
N LYS A 15 5.51 10.78 -1.73
CA LYS A 15 4.75 10.70 -2.98
C LYS A 15 5.71 10.55 -4.14
N THR A 16 5.23 9.90 -5.18
CA THR A 16 5.91 9.90 -6.48
C THR A 16 5.79 11.27 -7.17
N PRO A 17 6.63 11.57 -8.17
CA PRO A 17 6.54 12.82 -8.94
C PRO A 17 5.18 13.05 -9.61
N ASP A 18 4.50 11.98 -10.02
CA ASP A 18 3.13 11.97 -10.57
C ASP A 18 2.03 12.06 -9.50
N GLY A 19 2.40 12.22 -8.23
CA GLY A 19 1.50 12.58 -7.13
C GLY A 19 0.80 11.40 -6.43
N TYR A 20 1.27 10.17 -6.64
CA TYR A 20 0.71 8.95 -6.04
C TYR A 20 1.42 8.58 -4.73
N TYR A 21 0.67 7.93 -3.84
CA TYR A 21 1.21 7.13 -2.75
C TYR A 21 1.48 5.72 -3.25
N VAL A 22 2.63 5.16 -2.90
CA VAL A 22 3.04 3.80 -3.27
C VAL A 22 3.01 2.93 -2.02
N ILE A 23 2.26 1.84 -2.09
CA ILE A 23 2.07 0.93 -0.96
C ILE A 23 2.56 -0.46 -1.38
N PRO A 24 3.71 -0.93 -0.86
CA PRO A 24 4.18 -2.29 -1.08
C PRO A 24 3.27 -3.31 -0.40
N ALA A 25 2.80 -4.28 -1.16
CA ALA A 25 1.90 -5.32 -0.66
C ALA A 25 2.25 -6.68 -1.25
N HIS A 26 1.93 -7.74 -0.54
CA HIS A 26 1.96 -9.09 -1.09
C HIS A 26 0.87 -9.21 -2.16
N ARG A 27 1.20 -9.81 -3.31
CA ARG A 27 0.30 -10.10 -4.45
C ARG A 27 -1.06 -10.71 -4.06
N LYS A 28 -1.13 -11.43 -2.93
CA LYS A 28 -2.40 -11.94 -2.36
C LYS A 28 -3.46 -10.84 -2.16
N VAL A 29 -3.05 -9.57 -2.05
CA VAL A 29 -3.95 -8.42 -1.96
C VAL A 29 -4.93 -8.33 -3.13
N LEU A 30 -4.51 -8.75 -4.34
CA LEU A 30 -5.32 -8.72 -5.55
C LEU A 30 -6.57 -9.59 -5.47
N ASN A 31 -6.57 -10.59 -4.57
CA ASN A 31 -7.72 -11.46 -4.31
C ASN A 31 -8.64 -10.92 -3.20
N THR A 32 -8.27 -9.80 -2.56
CA THR A 32 -8.92 -9.32 -1.32
C THR A 32 -9.50 -7.92 -1.42
N ILE A 33 -8.92 -7.04 -2.24
CA ILE A 33 -9.40 -5.67 -2.44
C ILE A 33 -9.74 -5.47 -3.91
N SER A 34 -10.84 -4.78 -4.19
CA SER A 34 -11.26 -4.46 -5.55
C SER A 34 -10.25 -3.53 -6.23
N SER A 35 -9.85 -3.87 -7.46
CA SER A 35 -8.92 -3.08 -8.28
C SER A 35 -9.44 -1.68 -8.63
N ARG A 36 -10.72 -1.37 -8.37
CA ARG A 36 -11.27 -0.02 -8.56
C ARG A 36 -10.71 1.01 -7.57
N GLU A 37 -10.04 0.57 -6.51
CA GLU A 37 -9.56 1.44 -5.43
C GLU A 37 -8.13 1.97 -5.64
N PHE A 38 -7.35 1.36 -6.53
CA PHE A 38 -5.93 1.66 -6.74
C PHE A 38 -5.43 1.16 -8.10
N GLU A 39 -4.36 1.76 -8.59
CA GLU A 39 -3.59 1.20 -9.72
C GLU A 39 -2.60 0.15 -9.16
N VAL A 40 -2.36 -0.92 -9.91
CA VAL A 40 -1.44 -2.00 -9.53
C VAL A 40 -0.24 -1.96 -10.47
N GLU A 41 0.95 -1.95 -9.89
CA GLU A 41 2.20 -2.15 -10.60
C GLU A 41 2.88 -3.41 -10.03
N GLU A 42 3.12 -4.40 -10.88
CA GLU A 42 3.76 -5.65 -10.45
C GLU A 42 5.27 -5.45 -10.36
N TYR A 43 5.86 -5.75 -9.19
CA TYR A 43 7.29 -5.62 -8.98
C TYR A 43 8.00 -6.97 -9.09
N THR A 44 7.46 -8.01 -8.43
CA THR A 44 7.92 -9.40 -8.54
C THR A 44 6.72 -10.37 -8.53
N ALA A 45 6.98 -11.67 -8.62
CA ALA A 45 5.95 -12.70 -8.52
C ALA A 45 5.16 -12.64 -7.19
N GLU A 46 5.75 -12.11 -6.11
CA GLU A 46 5.14 -12.10 -4.78
C GLU A 46 4.76 -10.69 -4.30
N ILE A 47 5.37 -9.64 -4.86
CA ILE A 47 5.24 -8.25 -4.43
C ILE A 47 4.58 -7.41 -5.51
N VAL A 48 3.58 -6.62 -5.11
CA VAL A 48 2.92 -5.61 -5.94
C VAL A 48 2.98 -4.25 -5.26
N PHE A 49 3.02 -3.19 -6.06
CA PHE A 49 2.88 -1.83 -5.59
C PHE A 49 1.47 -1.34 -5.90
N LEU A 50 0.77 -0.87 -4.87
CA LEU A 50 -0.53 -0.22 -5.02
C LEU A 50 -0.30 1.28 -5.11
N LYS A 51 -0.62 1.88 -6.26
CA LYS A 51 -0.54 3.32 -6.49
C LYS A 51 -1.89 3.97 -6.20
N VAL A 52 -1.90 4.94 -5.30
CA VAL A 52 -3.13 5.59 -4.81
C VAL A 52 -2.97 7.11 -4.80
N LYS A 53 -3.82 7.87 -5.49
CA LYS A 53 -3.74 9.35 -5.46
C LYS A 53 -4.22 9.96 -4.15
N SER A 54 -5.28 9.41 -3.56
CA SER A 54 -5.90 9.97 -2.36
C SER A 54 -5.19 9.53 -1.08
N ARG A 55 -4.73 10.49 -0.27
CA ARG A 55 -4.08 10.24 1.03
C ARG A 55 -4.97 9.45 1.98
N ASN A 56 -6.26 9.80 2.04
CA ASN A 56 -7.21 9.12 2.91
C ASN A 56 -7.46 7.68 2.47
N ARG A 57 -7.51 7.41 1.16
CA ARG A 57 -7.61 6.04 0.65
C ARG A 57 -6.33 5.25 0.92
N ALA A 58 -5.17 5.85 0.66
CA ALA A 58 -3.88 5.24 0.94
C ALA A 58 -3.78 4.83 2.42
N LYS A 59 -4.16 5.72 3.34
CA LYS A 59 -4.23 5.41 4.78
C LYS A 59 -5.09 4.17 5.08
N LYS A 60 -6.33 4.14 4.55
CA LYS A 60 -7.26 3.01 4.76
C LYS A 60 -6.69 1.69 4.23
N ILE A 61 -6.06 1.72 3.06
CA ILE A 61 -5.42 0.56 2.45
C ILE A 61 -4.26 0.08 3.34
N ILE A 62 -3.35 0.96 3.76
CA ILE A 62 -2.23 0.60 4.65
C ILE A 62 -2.75 -0.04 5.94
N GLU A 63 -3.75 0.57 6.60
CA GLU A 63 -4.36 0.02 7.82
C GLU A 63 -5.04 -1.33 7.61
N TYR A 64 -5.67 -1.55 6.45
CA TYR A 64 -6.22 -2.84 6.06
C TYR A 64 -5.11 -3.89 5.88
N LEU A 65 -4.06 -3.57 5.14
CA LEU A 65 -2.96 -4.49 4.84
C LEU A 65 -2.18 -4.88 6.10
N LEU A 66 -1.96 -3.94 7.01
CA LEU A 66 -1.35 -4.21 8.31
C LEU A 66 -2.16 -5.24 9.11
N ARG A 67 -3.49 -5.05 9.20
CA ARG A 67 -4.38 -5.99 9.90
C ARG A 67 -4.38 -7.38 9.27
N LYS A 68 -4.21 -7.46 7.95
CA LYS A 68 -4.17 -8.73 7.20
C LYS A 68 -2.78 -9.34 7.06
N LYS A 69 -1.73 -8.69 7.60
CA LYS A 69 -0.33 -9.09 7.40
C LYS A 69 0.05 -9.22 5.92
N LEU A 70 -0.48 -8.34 5.08
CA LEU A 70 -0.24 -8.28 3.64
C LEU A 70 0.63 -7.08 3.23
N LEU A 71 0.90 -6.15 4.15
CA LEU A 71 1.84 -5.06 3.92
C LEU A 71 3.26 -5.62 3.95
N ILE A 72 4.11 -5.18 3.02
CA ILE A 72 5.53 -5.52 3.02
C ILE A 72 6.31 -4.33 3.58
N GLU A 73 7.03 -4.55 4.67
CA GLU A 73 8.01 -3.59 5.17
C GLU A 73 9.29 -3.75 4.33
N MET A 74 9.69 -2.68 3.63
CA MET A 74 10.95 -2.60 2.89
C MET A 74 11.99 -1.80 3.67
#